data_AF-A0A4Q6BSC1-F1
#
_entry.id   AF-A0A4Q6BSC1-F1
#
_cell.length_a   1.000
_cell.length_b   1.000
_cell.length_c   1.000
_cell.angle_alpha   90.00
_cell.angle_beta   90.00
_cell.angle_gamma   90.00
#
_symmetry.space_group_name_H-M   'P 1'
#
loop_
_entity.id
_entity.type
_entity.pdbx_description
1 polymer ?
#
loop_
_entity_poly.entity_id
_entity_poly.type
_entity_poly.pdbx_seq_one_letter_code
_entity_poly.pdbx_strand_id
1 'polypeptide(L)' 'REVWGTVGADNPHYLRIYIGQLRKKLEPGVAVPKHIQTEPGVGYKIV' A
#
# COMPACT_ATOMS: atom_id res chain seq x y z
N ARG A 1 6.76 11.49 0.78
CA ARG A 1 6.54 12.64 1.69
C ARG A 1 5.06 12.84 2.06
N GLU A 2 4.11 12.50 1.19
CA GLU A 2 2.68 12.83 1.36
C GLU A 2 1.95 12.12 2.51
N VAL A 3 2.35 10.88 2.87
CA VAL A 3 1.64 10.09 3.90
C VAL A 3 2.35 10.10 5.26
N TRP A 4 3.69 10.04 5.29
CA TRP A 4 4.48 9.99 6.54
C TRP A 4 5.57 11.07 6.66
N GLY A 5 5.53 12.11 5.82
CA GLY A 5 6.53 13.19 5.86
C GLY A 5 7.95 12.70 5.52
N THR A 6 8.97 13.42 6.01
CA THR A 6 10.40 13.04 5.88
C THR A 6 10.81 11.94 6.86
N VAL A 7 10.09 11.79 7.98
CA VAL A 7 10.41 10.84 9.06
C VAL A 7 10.10 9.38 8.67
N GLY A 8 9.09 9.17 7.81
CA GLY A 8 8.75 7.83 7.33
C GLY A 8 9.38 7.43 5.99
N ALA A 9 10.19 8.31 5.37
CA ALA A 9 10.77 8.05 4.05
C ALA A 9 11.74 6.86 4.05
N ASP A 10 12.45 6.65 5.15
CA ASP A 10 13.45 5.58 5.29
C ASP A 10 12.84 4.24 5.73
N ASN A 11 11.52 4.17 5.99
CA ASN A 11 10.85 2.96 6.45
C ASN A 11 9.77 2.47 5.47
N PRO A 12 10.15 1.95 4.29
CA PRO A 12 9.22 1.44 3.28
C PRO A 12 8.41 0.23 3.76
N HIS A 13 8.88 -0.47 4.80
CA HIS A 13 8.16 -1.60 5.38
C HIS A 13 6.80 -1.21 5.98
N TYR A 14 6.65 0.00 6.51
CA TYR A 14 5.37 0.45 7.07
C TYR A 14 4.29 0.57 5.99
N LEU A 15 4.63 1.11 4.82
CA LEU A 15 3.70 1.24 3.71
C LEU A 15 3.11 -0.13 3.33
N ARG A 16 3.94 -1.18 3.27
CA ARG A 16 3.48 -2.54 2.94
C ARG A 16 2.51 -3.11 3.98
N ILE A 17 2.76 -2.86 5.27
CA ILE A 17 1.88 -3.32 6.37
C ILE A 17 0.52 -2.61 6.26
N TYR A 18 0.51 -1.29 6.13
CA TYR A 18 -0.73 -0.51 6.06
C TYR A 18 -1.53 -0.83 4.80
N ILE A 19 -0.89 -1.03 3.65
CA ILE A 19 -1.56 -1.48 2.43
C ILE A 19 -2.20 -2.86 2.63
N GLY A 20 -1.52 -3.79 3.34
CA GLY A 20 -2.10 -5.08 3.71
C GLY A 20 -3.36 -4.94 4.57
N GLN A 21 -3.36 -4.00 5.53
CA GLN A 21 -4.53 -3.71 6.37
C GLN A 21 -5.67 -3.05 5.57
N LEU A 22 -5.35 -2.13 4.67
CA LEU A 22 -6.33 -1.47 3.79
C LEU A 22 -6.99 -2.49 2.86
N ARG A 23 -6.21 -3.36 2.22
CA ARG A 23 -6.76 -4.40 1.35
C ARG A 23 -7.71 -5.35 2.08
N LYS A 24 -7.43 -5.69 3.34
CA LYS A 24 -8.35 -6.51 4.15
C LYS A 24 -9.71 -5.84 4.40
N LYS A 25 -9.74 -4.49 4.41
CA LYS A 25 -10.96 -3.72 4.68
C LYS A 25 -11.73 -3.37 3.41
N LEU A 26 -11.02 -3.15 2.30
CA LEU A 26 -11.58 -2.59 1.07
C LEU A 26 -11.69 -3.59 -0.08
N GLU A 27 -10.87 -4.64 -0.09
CA GLU A 27 -10.89 -5.61 -1.18
C GLU A 27 -11.82 -6.79 -0.85
N PRO A 28 -12.60 -7.27 -1.82
CA PRO A 28 -13.40 -8.48 -1.67
C PRO A 28 -12.53 -9.74 -1.48
N GLY A 29 -11.24 -9.69 -1.83
CA GLY A 29 -10.28 -10.76 -1.54
C GLY A 29 -8.83 -10.27 -1.66
N VAL A 30 -7.99 -10.60 -0.68
CA VAL A 30 -6.59 -10.12 -0.58
C VAL A 30 -5.71 -10.65 -1.72
N ALA A 31 -6.03 -11.84 -2.24
CA ALA A 31 -5.27 -12.51 -3.31
C ALA A 31 -5.52 -11.89 -4.70
N VAL A 32 -6.62 -11.16 -4.89
CA VAL A 32 -6.97 -10.50 -6.16
C VAL A 32 -7.42 -9.07 -5.85
N PRO A 33 -6.49 -8.16 -5.50
CA PRO A 33 -6.82 -6.79 -5.16
C PRO A 33 -7.29 -6.03 -6.41
N LYS A 34 -8.47 -5.41 -6.34
CA LYS A 34 -9.09 -4.65 -7.44
C LYS A 34 -8.75 -3.17 -7.39
N HIS A 35 -8.75 -2.58 -6.19
CA HIS A 35 -8.64 -1.14 -5.99
C HIS A 35 -7.19 -0.71 -5.73
N ILE A 36 -6.44 -1.48 -4.94
CA ILE A 36 -5.06 -1.17 -4.59
C ILE A 36 -4.13 -2.16 -5.31
N GLN A 37 -3.50 -1.74 -6.39
CA GLN A 37 -2.59 -2.60 -7.18
C GLN A 37 -1.13 -2.39 -6.76
N THR A 38 -0.34 -3.46 -6.77
CA THR A 38 1.12 -3.39 -6.53
C THR A 38 1.82 -3.20 -7.87
N GLU A 39 2.63 -2.15 -8.00
CA GLU A 39 3.52 -1.92 -9.15
C GLU A 39 4.96 -2.27 -8.74
N PRO A 40 5.49 -3.42 -9.19
CA PRO A 40 6.83 -3.87 -8.81
C PRO A 40 7.90 -2.83 -9.14
N GLY A 41 8.76 -2.52 -8.17
CA GLY A 41 9.83 -1.52 -8.33
C GLY A 41 9.37 -0.06 -8.24
N VAL A 42 8.06 0.22 -8.16
CA VAL A 42 7.52 1.59 -8.08
C VAL A 42 6.77 1.80 -6.76
N GLY A 43 5.77 0.96 -6.46
CA GLY A 43 4.94 1.13 -5.26
C GLY A 43 3.53 0.60 -5.42
N TYR A 44 2.54 1.44 -5.12
CA TYR A 44 1.12 1.08 -5.16
C TYR A 44 0.32 2.13 -5.92
N LYS A 45 -0.70 1.68 -6.64
CA LYS A 45 -1.62 2.52 -7.40
C LYS A 45 -3.05 2.24 -6.97
N ILE A 46 -3.86 3.31 -6.91
CA ILE A 46 -5.31 3.23 -6.70
C ILE A 46 -5.99 3.27 -8.07
N VAL A 47 -6.96 2.38 -8.30
CA VAL A 47 -7.74 2.26 -9.54
C VAL A 47 -9.23 2.28 -9.24
#